data_AF-A0A9E0NBS3-F1
#
_entry.id   AF-A0A9E0NBS3-F1
#
_cell.length_a   1.000
_cell.length_b   1.000
_cell.length_c   1.000
_cell.angle_alpha   90.00
_cell.angle_beta   90.00
_cell.angle_gamma   90.00
#
_symmetry.space_group_name_H-M   'P 1'
#
loop_
_entity.id
_entity.type
_entity.pdbx_description
1 polymer ?
#
loop_
_entity_poly.entity_id
_entity_poly.type
_entity_poly.pdbx_seq_one_letter_code
_entity_poly.pdbx_strand_id
1 'polypeptide(L)'
;MSEPVCPACGHFALGTEVERVHRLCRRCAKATGYVHVPLDVLVRPCPRCNHDEFVRTPVRAGAQVVTLGFELNPQYVEADFARPLAVLVAQVCRGCGFTELYTIGHQRLQTGPGHNAELVSVRRGPDDDPRR
;
A
#
# COMPACT_ATOMS: atom_id res chain seq x y z
N MET A 1 13.43 -31.19 5.04
CA MET A 1 12.18 -30.42 5.21
C MET A 1 11.74 -29.98 3.82
N SER A 2 10.53 -30.33 3.41
CA SER A 2 9.98 -29.91 2.11
C SER A 2 9.70 -28.40 2.10
N GLU A 3 10.05 -27.72 1.01
CA GLU A 3 9.78 -26.29 0.86
C GLU A 3 8.26 -26.02 0.90
N PRO A 4 7.80 -24.95 1.58
CA PRO A 4 6.38 -24.63 1.64
C PRO A 4 5.89 -24.24 0.25
N VAL A 5 4.75 -24.81 -0.15
CA VAL A 5 4.08 -24.51 -1.42
C VAL A 5 3.01 -23.44 -1.24
N CYS A 6 2.73 -22.70 -2.31
CA CYS A 6 1.68 -21.69 -2.34
C CYS A 6 0.29 -22.32 -2.09
N PRO A 7 -0.43 -21.95 -1.01
CA PRO A 7 -1.75 -22.49 -0.71
C PRO A 7 -2.83 -22.09 -1.73
N ALA A 8 -2.64 -20.98 -2.45
CA ALA A 8 -3.63 -20.50 -3.41
C ALA A 8 -3.66 -21.30 -4.72
N CYS A 9 -2.51 -21.83 -5.16
CA CYS A 9 -2.47 -22.69 -6.36
C CYS A 9 -2.05 -24.11 -6.08
N GLY A 10 -1.32 -24.41 -5.01
CA GLY A 10 -0.77 -25.74 -4.71
C GLY A 10 0.45 -26.15 -5.55
N HIS A 11 0.88 -25.34 -6.53
CA HIS A 11 1.85 -25.77 -7.54
C HIS A 11 3.27 -25.20 -7.37
N PHE A 12 3.40 -23.98 -6.83
CA PHE A 12 4.69 -23.27 -6.80
C PHE A 12 5.26 -23.22 -5.39
N ALA A 13 6.53 -23.59 -5.24
CA ALA A 13 7.29 -23.40 -4.00
C ALA A 13 7.45 -21.90 -3.70
N LEU A 14 7.45 -21.55 -2.41
CA LEU A 14 7.69 -20.19 -1.93
C LEU A 14 9.20 -19.98 -1.75
N GLY A 15 9.87 -19.60 -2.83
CA GLY A 15 11.34 -19.59 -2.92
C GLY A 15 11.99 -18.33 -2.32
N THR A 16 11.23 -17.25 -2.13
CA THR A 16 11.73 -16.01 -1.52
C THR A 16 11.19 -15.81 -0.11
N GLU A 17 11.89 -15.02 0.72
CA GLU A 17 11.39 -14.62 2.05
C GLU A 17 10.02 -13.93 1.97
N VAL A 18 9.85 -13.03 1.00
CA VAL A 18 8.58 -12.35 0.72
C VAL A 18 7.47 -13.36 0.42
N GLU A 19 7.71 -14.35 -0.45
CA GLU A 19 6.72 -15.39 -0.75
C GLU A 19 6.39 -16.25 0.48
N ARG A 20 7.37 -16.54 1.34
CA ARG A 20 7.17 -17.33 2.57
C ARG A 20 6.36 -16.58 3.62
N VAL A 21 6.67 -15.31 3.86
CA VAL A 21 5.92 -14.44 4.79
C VAL A 21 4.48 -14.27 4.32
N HIS A 22 4.27 -14.07 3.02
CA HIS A 22 2.93 -13.80 2.48
C HIS A 22 2.15 -15.03 2.05
N ARG A 23 2.76 -16.22 2.13
CA ARG A 23 2.15 -17.51 1.75
C ARG A 23 1.49 -17.46 0.37
N LEU A 24 2.13 -16.80 -0.60
CA LEU A 24 1.66 -16.70 -1.98
C LEU A 24 2.85 -16.71 -2.94
N CYS A 25 2.79 -17.49 -4.01
CA CYS A 25 3.77 -17.42 -5.08
C CYS A 25 3.56 -16.15 -5.92
N ARG A 26 4.62 -15.67 -6.59
CA ARG A 26 4.57 -14.48 -7.46
C ARG A 26 3.41 -14.46 -8.46
N ARG A 27 3.04 -15.62 -9.03
CA ARG A 27 1.93 -15.72 -9.99
C ARG A 27 0.57 -15.48 -9.34
N CYS A 28 0.30 -16.13 -8.21
CA CYS A 28 -0.93 -15.93 -7.45
C CYS A 28 -0.99 -14.51 -6.88
N ALA A 29 0.13 -13.98 -6.41
CA ALA A 29 0.24 -12.59 -5.98
C ALA A 29 -0.16 -11.63 -7.11
N LYS A 30 0.37 -11.79 -8.32
CA LYS A 30 -0.02 -10.99 -9.47
C LYS A 30 -1.51 -11.12 -9.81
N ALA A 31 -2.05 -12.34 -9.79
CA ALA A 31 -3.44 -12.62 -10.14
C ALA A 31 -4.45 -12.02 -9.13
N THR A 32 -4.09 -11.94 -7.85
CA THR A 32 -4.95 -11.36 -6.79
C THR A 32 -4.75 -9.85 -6.62
N GLY A 33 -3.90 -9.24 -7.44
CA GLY A 33 -3.50 -7.84 -7.29
C GLY A 33 -2.77 -7.61 -5.96
N TYR A 34 -2.05 -8.63 -5.47
CA TYR A 34 -1.23 -8.50 -4.27
C TYR A 34 -0.06 -7.56 -4.57
N VAL A 35 -0.09 -6.38 -3.98
CA VAL A 35 1.03 -5.43 -3.97
C VAL A 35 1.73 -5.60 -2.63
N HIS A 36 3.04 -5.87 -2.66
CA HIS A 36 3.85 -5.83 -1.44
C HIS A 36 3.85 -4.39 -0.93
N VAL A 37 3.20 -4.18 0.19
CA VAL A 37 3.15 -2.89 0.86
C VAL A 37 4.23 -2.94 1.95
N PRO A 38 5.36 -2.21 1.83
CA PRO A 38 6.32 -2.13 2.93
C PRO A 38 5.61 -1.54 4.15
N LEU A 39 5.49 -2.35 5.21
CA LEU A 39 4.65 -2.05 6.38
C LEU A 39 5.36 -1.17 7.42
N ASP A 40 6.42 -0.48 7.04
CA ASP A 40 7.33 0.21 7.96
C ASP A 40 6.75 1.53 8.52
N VAL A 41 5.46 1.81 8.29
CA VAL A 41 4.85 3.15 8.42
C VAL A 41 4.14 3.41 9.77
N LEU A 42 4.12 2.49 10.75
CA LEU A 42 3.59 2.84 12.09
C LEU A 42 4.69 3.04 13.11
N VAL A 43 4.74 4.27 13.62
CA VAL A 43 5.60 4.66 14.74
C VAL A 43 4.77 4.99 16.00
N ARG A 44 3.41 4.96 15.93
CA ARG A 44 2.55 5.40 17.07
C ARG A 44 1.36 4.47 17.37
N PRO A 45 0.97 4.35 18.66
CA PRO A 45 -0.27 3.68 19.08
C PRO A 45 -1.55 4.33 18.55
N CYS A 46 -2.69 3.67 18.76
CA CYS A 46 -4.00 4.15 18.34
C CYS A 46 -4.34 5.48 19.03
N PRO A 47 -4.67 6.55 18.28
CA PRO A 47 -4.97 7.85 18.88
C PRO A 47 -6.28 7.86 19.68
N ARG A 48 -7.14 6.82 19.56
CA ARG A 48 -8.41 6.72 20.29
C ARG A 48 -8.34 5.87 21.56
N CYS A 49 -7.61 4.76 21.54
CA CYS A 49 -7.58 3.81 22.67
C CYS A 49 -6.16 3.36 23.09
N ASN A 50 -5.11 3.93 22.50
CA ASN A 50 -3.71 3.63 22.79
C ASN A 50 -3.26 2.16 22.54
N HIS A 51 -4.07 1.36 21.84
CA HIS A 51 -3.70 0.00 21.42
C HIS A 51 -2.67 0.04 20.29
N ASP A 52 -1.76 -0.93 20.24
CA ASP A 52 -0.66 -1.05 19.30
C ASP A 52 -0.86 -2.14 18.22
N GLU A 53 -1.98 -2.86 18.25
CA GLU A 53 -2.31 -3.89 17.27
C GLU A 53 -3.27 -3.37 16.19
N PHE A 54 -2.88 -3.58 14.93
CA PHE A 54 -3.63 -3.08 13.78
C PHE A 54 -3.73 -4.11 12.66
N VAL A 55 -4.90 -4.17 12.03
CA VAL A 55 -5.07 -4.81 10.71
C VAL A 55 -4.75 -3.78 9.64
N ARG A 56 -3.94 -4.16 8.66
CA ARG A 56 -3.65 -3.33 7.50
C ARG A 56 -4.07 -4.02 6.23
N THR A 57 -4.70 -3.28 5.35
CA THR A 57 -5.16 -3.80 4.06
C THR A 57 -5.09 -2.72 3.00
N PRO A 58 -4.60 -3.03 1.79
CA PRO A 58 -4.84 -2.17 0.64
C PRO A 58 -6.35 -1.92 0.49
N VAL A 59 -6.73 -0.68 0.21
CA VAL A 59 -8.11 -0.37 -0.15
C VAL A 59 -8.37 -0.94 -1.53
N ARG A 60 -9.55 -1.55 -1.72
CA ARG A 60 -9.95 -2.17 -2.97
C ARG A 60 -11.27 -1.59 -3.49
N ALA A 61 -11.34 -1.37 -4.79
CA ALA A 61 -12.59 -1.12 -5.52
C ALA A 61 -12.94 -2.41 -6.28
N GLY A 62 -13.83 -3.23 -5.70
CA GLY A 62 -14.06 -4.60 -6.17
C GLY A 62 -12.81 -5.46 -6.00
N ALA A 63 -12.32 -6.06 -7.09
CA ALA A 63 -11.10 -6.88 -7.06
C ALA A 63 -9.80 -6.05 -7.16
N GLN A 64 -9.89 -4.79 -7.58
CA GLN A 64 -8.73 -3.96 -7.89
C GLN A 64 -8.25 -3.18 -6.66
N VAL A 65 -6.94 -3.14 -6.44
CA VAL A 65 -6.32 -2.26 -5.43
C VAL A 65 -6.41 -0.81 -5.88
N VAL A 66 -6.79 0.08 -4.97
CA VAL A 66 -6.80 1.52 -5.23
C VAL A 66 -5.37 2.05 -5.25
N THR A 67 -4.91 2.39 -6.44
CA THR A 67 -3.56 2.89 -6.73
C THR A 67 -3.61 4.35 -7.12
N LEU A 68 -2.61 5.11 -6.70
CA LEU A 68 -2.42 6.50 -7.11
C LEU A 68 -1.25 6.54 -8.10
N GLY A 69 -1.57 6.57 -9.39
CA GLY A 69 -0.60 6.60 -10.48
C GLY A 69 0.14 5.27 -10.75
N PHE A 70 0.76 5.19 -11.92
CA PHE A 70 1.54 4.05 -12.38
C PHE A 70 2.85 4.53 -13.02
N GLU A 71 3.91 3.72 -12.92
CA GLU A 71 5.11 3.99 -13.71
C GLU A 71 4.79 3.88 -15.20
N LEU A 72 5.27 4.84 -16.00
CA LEU A 72 5.23 4.72 -17.45
C LEU A 72 6.30 3.73 -17.90
N ASN A 73 5.93 2.79 -18.78
CA ASN A 73 6.91 1.94 -19.43
C ASN A 73 7.58 2.73 -20.57
N PRO A 74 8.89 3.06 -20.47
CA PRO A 74 9.57 3.87 -21.48
C PRO A 74 9.69 3.17 -22.84
N GLN A 75 9.51 1.84 -22.90
CA GLN A 75 9.59 1.07 -24.14
C GLN A 75 8.27 1.03 -24.92
N TYR A 76 7.13 1.25 -24.26
CA TYR A 76 5.81 1.02 -24.87
C TYR A 76 4.87 2.23 -24.84
N VAL A 77 5.25 3.36 -24.21
CA VAL A 77 4.35 4.53 -24.04
C VAL A 77 3.01 4.12 -23.39
N GLU A 78 3.04 3.07 -22.57
CA GLU A 78 1.90 2.54 -21.85
C GLU A 78 2.22 2.46 -20.36
N ALA A 79 1.20 2.61 -19.51
CA ALA A 79 1.35 2.47 -18.07
C ALA A 79 1.68 1.02 -17.69
N ASP A 80 2.72 0.81 -16.87
CA ASP A 80 2.99 -0.48 -16.26
C ASP A 80 2.09 -0.65 -15.03
N PHE A 81 0.91 -1.21 -15.25
CA PHE A 81 -0.06 -1.51 -14.18
C PHE A 81 0.46 -2.50 -13.13
N ALA A 82 1.60 -3.18 -13.37
CA ALA A 82 2.26 -4.01 -12.36
C ALA A 82 3.12 -3.20 -11.37
N ARG A 83 3.33 -1.89 -11.62
CA ARG A 83 4.16 -1.01 -10.81
C ARG A 83 3.41 0.27 -10.43
N PRO A 84 2.48 0.20 -9.46
CA PRO A 84 1.86 1.41 -8.93
C PRO A 84 2.92 2.34 -8.32
N LEU A 85 2.76 3.64 -8.54
CA LEU A 85 3.60 4.65 -7.89
C LEU A 85 3.28 4.69 -6.40
N ALA A 86 1.99 4.68 -6.08
CA ALA A 86 1.50 4.66 -4.72
C ALA A 86 0.21 3.85 -4.56
N VAL A 87 -0.07 3.40 -3.33
CA VAL A 87 -1.24 2.57 -2.98
C VAL A 87 -1.95 3.17 -1.78
N LEU A 88 -3.28 3.22 -1.84
CA LEU A 88 -4.13 3.58 -0.71
C LEU A 88 -4.31 2.37 0.22
N VAL A 89 -4.04 2.57 1.50
CA VAL A 89 -4.08 1.51 2.51
C VAL A 89 -4.92 1.97 3.69
N ALA A 90 -5.77 1.07 4.16
CA ALA A 90 -6.54 1.24 5.38
C ALA A 90 -5.83 0.53 6.53
N GLN A 91 -5.82 1.19 7.68
CA GLN A 91 -5.40 0.60 8.93
C GLN A 91 -6.52 0.69 9.95
N VAL A 92 -6.80 -0.45 10.56
CA VAL A 92 -7.91 -0.62 11.50
C VAL A 92 -7.35 -1.10 12.84
N CYS A 93 -7.58 -0.32 13.90
CA CYS A 93 -7.22 -0.70 15.27
C CYS A 93 -8.02 -1.94 15.70
N ARG A 94 -7.32 -2.97 16.20
CA ARG A 94 -7.95 -4.19 16.71
C ARG A 94 -8.75 -3.96 18.00
N GLY A 95 -8.38 -2.96 18.80
CA GLY A 95 -9.07 -2.63 20.05
C GLY A 95 -10.39 -1.89 19.86
N CYS A 96 -10.38 -0.75 19.15
CA CYS A 96 -11.56 0.13 19.06
C CYS A 96 -12.15 0.30 17.65
N GLY A 97 -11.57 -0.34 16.62
CA GLY A 97 -12.03 -0.21 15.24
C GLY A 97 -11.72 1.15 14.58
N PHE A 98 -10.94 2.02 15.24
CA PHE A 98 -10.46 3.26 14.62
C PHE A 98 -9.78 2.96 13.29
N THR A 99 -10.22 3.65 12.23
CA THR A 99 -9.72 3.45 10.88
C THR A 99 -9.06 4.72 10.37
N GLU A 100 -7.82 4.59 9.91
CA GLU A 100 -7.05 5.66 9.28
C GLU A 100 -6.65 5.21 7.87
N LEU A 101 -6.75 6.12 6.90
CA LEU A 101 -6.32 5.89 5.52
C LEU A 101 -4.98 6.59 5.28
N TYR A 102 -4.05 5.91 4.63
CA TYR A 102 -2.77 6.48 4.24
C TYR A 102 -2.32 5.99 2.87
N THR A 103 -1.36 6.71 2.31
CA THR A 103 -0.77 6.41 1.00
C THR A 103 0.67 5.96 1.17
N ILE A 104 0.98 4.76 0.71
CA ILE A 104 2.36 4.26 0.62
C ILE A 104 2.91 4.54 -0.76
N GLY A 105 4.17 4.96 -0.85
CA GLY A 105 4.80 5.38 -2.10
C GLY A 105 4.45 6.81 -2.53
N HIS A 106 3.78 7.61 -1.68
CA HIS A 106 3.36 8.97 -2.02
C HIS A 106 4.50 9.88 -2.49
N GLN A 107 5.74 9.63 -2.04
CA GLN A 107 6.96 10.35 -2.47
C GLN A 107 7.28 10.17 -3.96
N ARG A 108 6.71 9.14 -4.60
CA ARG A 108 6.91 8.83 -6.03
C ARG A 108 5.81 9.43 -6.91
N LEU A 109 4.79 10.07 -6.31
CA LEU A 109 3.72 10.71 -7.06
C LEU A 109 4.28 11.89 -7.83
N GLN A 110 4.11 11.86 -9.15
CA GLN A 110 4.47 12.96 -10.02
C GLN A 110 3.29 13.92 -10.13
N THR A 111 3.58 15.22 -10.22
CA THR A 111 2.60 16.28 -10.40
C THR A 111 2.76 16.93 -11.76
N GLY A 112 1.68 17.48 -12.30
CA GLY A 112 1.64 18.20 -13.57
C GLY A 112 0.52 17.71 -14.48
N PRO A 113 0.28 18.41 -15.61
CA PRO A 113 -0.83 18.11 -16.51
C PRO A 113 -0.81 16.67 -17.06
N GLY A 114 0.38 16.11 -17.29
CA GLY A 114 0.54 14.73 -17.77
C GLY A 114 0.18 13.64 -16.73
N HIS A 115 -0.04 14.03 -15.47
CA HIS A 115 -0.34 13.12 -14.36
C HIS A 115 -1.70 13.39 -13.71
N ASN A 116 -2.46 14.38 -14.21
CA ASN A 116 -3.73 14.83 -13.62
C ASN A 116 -3.64 15.05 -12.10
N ALA A 117 -2.51 15.57 -11.63
CA ALA A 117 -2.22 15.80 -10.22
C ALA A 117 -1.54 17.16 -10.05
N GLU A 118 -1.94 17.89 -9.01
CA GLU A 118 -1.36 19.19 -8.67
C GLU A 118 -0.80 19.19 -7.24
N LEU A 119 0.29 19.92 -7.03
CA LEU A 119 0.82 20.16 -5.68
C LEU A 119 0.15 21.39 -5.11
N VAL A 120 -0.65 21.20 -4.06
CA VAL A 120 -1.34 22.30 -3.37
C VAL A 120 -0.68 22.56 -2.01
N SER A 121 -0.24 23.80 -1.78
CA SER A 121 0.29 24.26 -0.49
C SER A 121 -0.82 24.89 0.35
N VAL A 122 -1.13 24.30 1.50
CA VAL A 122 -2.07 24.88 2.47
C VAL A 122 -1.31 25.86 3.37
N ARG A 123 -1.70 27.14 3.36
CA ARG A 123 -1.19 28.11 4.35
C ARG A 123 -1.82 27.77 5.71
N ARG A 124 -0.98 27.48 6.70
CA ARG A 124 -1.42 27.37 8.09
C ARG A 124 -1.84 28.74 8.60
N GLY A 125 -2.96 28.82 9.29
CA GLY A 125 -3.38 30.04 9.97
C GLY A 125 -2.41 30.39 11.12
N PRO A 126 -2.42 31.63 11.63
CA PRO A 126 -1.64 32.01 12.81
C PRO A 126 -1.95 31.15 14.05
N ASP A 127 -3.10 30.47 14.08
CA ASP A 127 -3.53 29.59 15.17
C ASP A 127 -3.16 28.11 14.99
N ASP A 128 -2.52 27.74 13.86
CA ASP A 128 -2.16 26.34 13.52
C ASP A 128 -0.67 26.01 13.83
N ASP A 129 -0.01 26.78 14.70
CA ASP A 129 1.35 26.47 15.17
C ASP A 129 1.30 25.42 16.29
N PRO A 130 1.74 24.16 16.07
CA PRO A 130 1.75 23.12 17.10
C PRO A 130 2.78 23.37 18.21
N ARG A 131 3.50 24.51 18.19
CA ARG A 131 4.47 24.92 19.23
C ARG A 131 3.92 25.97 20.22
N ARG A 132 2.66 26.39 20.09
CA ARG A 132 1.97 27.25 21.06
C ARG A 132 1.23 26.46 22.13
#